data_AF-A0A1H4AT38-F1
#
_entry.id   AF-A0A1H4AT38-F1
#
_cell.length_a   1.000
_cell.length_b   1.000
_cell.length_c   1.000
_cell.angle_alpha   90.00
_cell.angle_beta   90.00
_cell.angle_gamma   90.00
#
_symmetry.space_group_name_H-M   'P 1'
#
loop_
_entity.id
_entity.type
_entity.pdbx_description
1 polymer ?
#
loop_
_entity_poly.entity_id
_entity_poly.type
_entity_poly.pdbx_seq_one_letter_code
_entity_poly.pdbx_strand_id
1 'polypeptide(L)' 'MKTMLDKATRDKIIQRIHSLNENCVAQWGKMNVYQMLKHCSLWEEMVLGRQQYKQSFIGKYLAVPP' A
#
# COMPACT_ATOMS: atom_id res chain seq x y z
N MET A 1 -8.09 3.01 -18.17
CA MET A 1 -7.94 2.45 -16.81
C MET A 1 -7.37 3.55 -15.92
N LYS A 2 -7.89 3.79 -14.70
CA LYS A 2 -7.34 4.83 -13.82
C LYS A 2 -6.00 4.35 -13.27
N THR A 3 -4.97 5.18 -13.31
CA THR A 3 -3.61 4.84 -12.85
C THR A 3 -3.16 5.86 -11.80
N MET A 4 -2.22 5.49 -10.93
CA MET A 4 -1.63 6.42 -9.94
C MET A 4 -0.83 7.56 -10.60
N LEU A 5 -0.53 7.46 -11.88
CA LEU A 5 0.16 8.50 -12.65
C LEU A 5 -0.77 9.67 -13.00
N ASP A 6 -2.08 9.43 -13.06
CA ASP A 6 -3.07 10.47 -13.28
C ASP A 6 -3.24 11.34 -12.02
N LYS A 7 -3.13 12.66 -12.20
CA LYS A 7 -3.24 13.63 -11.11
C LYS A 7 -4.62 13.58 -10.46
N ALA A 8 -5.69 13.52 -11.25
CA ALA A 8 -7.05 13.49 -10.73
C ALA A 8 -7.32 12.23 -9.89
N THR A 9 -6.69 11.12 -10.25
CA THR A 9 -6.74 9.88 -9.48
C THR A 9 -5.97 10.00 -8.16
N ARG A 10 -4.78 10.62 -8.15
CA ARG A 10 -4.03 10.88 -6.91
C ARG A 10 -4.78 11.80 -5.95
N ASP A 11 -5.32 12.90 -6.45
CA ASP A 11 -6.02 13.89 -5.62
C ASP A 11 -7.21 13.26 -4.89
N LYS A 12 -7.95 12.36 -5.57
CA LYS A 12 -9.05 11.59 -4.96
C LYS A 12 -8.58 10.63 -3.87
N ILE A 13 -7.44 9.98 -4.06
CA ILE A 13 -6.86 9.08 -3.05
C ILE A 13 -6.43 9.88 -1.83
N ILE A 14 -5.76 11.02 -2.03
CA ILE A 14 -5.34 11.93 -0.96
C ILE A 14 -6.56 12.42 -0.17
N GLN A 15 -7.62 12.88 -0.85
CA GLN A 15 -8.86 13.27 -0.19
C GLN A 15 -9.49 12.13 0.62
N ARG A 16 -9.48 10.90 0.09
CA ARG A 16 -9.98 9.74 0.82
C ARG A 16 -9.14 9.46 2.07
N ILE A 17 -7.82 9.56 1.99
CA ILE A 17 -6.94 9.39 3.15
C ILE A 17 -7.24 10.45 4.23
N HIS A 18 -7.45 11.71 3.85
CA HIS A 18 -7.82 12.77 4.79
C HIS A 18 -9.19 12.56 5.46
N SER A 19 -10.10 11.81 4.84
CA SER A 19 -11.40 11.48 5.42
C SER A 19 -11.37 10.34 6.44
N LEU A 20 -10.24 9.63 6.55
CA LEU A 20 -10.09 8.54 7.51
C LEU A 20 -9.92 9.08 8.94
N ASN A 21 -10.64 8.47 9.88
CA ASN A 21 -10.54 8.78 11.31
C ASN A 21 -10.46 7.49 12.13
N GLU A 22 -10.13 7.60 13.42
CA GLU A 22 -9.97 6.47 14.34
C GLU A 22 -11.24 5.63 14.56
N ASN A 23 -12.42 6.19 14.28
CA ASN A 23 -13.70 5.51 14.36
C ASN A 23 -14.06 4.76 13.06
N CYS A 24 -13.25 4.87 12.00
CA CYS A 24 -13.51 4.12 10.77
C CYS A 24 -13.32 2.62 11.00
N VAL A 25 -14.39 1.87 10.78
CA VAL A 25 -14.39 0.41 10.89
C VAL A 25 -13.67 -0.19 9.68
N ALA A 26 -12.80 -1.15 9.94
CA ALA A 26 -12.12 -1.91 8.90
C ALA A 26 -13.13 -2.66 8.04
N GLN A 27 -13.12 -2.39 6.73
CA GLN A 27 -13.96 -3.13 5.78
C GLN A 27 -13.37 -4.50 5.43
N TRP A 28 -12.06 -4.66 5.61
CA TRP A 28 -11.35 -5.90 5.31
C TRP A 28 -10.24 -6.15 6.33
N GLY A 29 -10.13 -7.40 6.80
CA GLY A 29 -9.15 -7.79 7.80
C GLY A 29 -9.47 -7.29 9.22
N LYS A 30 -8.44 -7.22 10.07
CA LYS A 30 -8.54 -6.85 11.50
C LYS A 30 -7.71 -5.62 11.87
N MET A 31 -7.13 -4.94 10.88
CA MET A 31 -6.23 -3.81 11.10
C MET A 31 -7.01 -2.54 11.44
N ASN A 32 -6.51 -1.78 12.41
CA ASN A 32 -7.02 -0.42 12.61
C ASN A 32 -6.52 0.52 11.50
N VAL A 33 -7.08 1.73 11.44
CA VAL A 33 -6.77 2.71 10.39
C VAL A 33 -5.28 3.05 10.32
N TYR A 34 -4.63 3.19 11.48
CA TYR A 34 -3.20 3.45 11.56
C TYR A 34 -2.35 2.30 10.98
N GLN A 35 -2.66 1.06 11.37
CA GLN A 35 -1.99 -0.14 10.89
C GLN A 35 -2.17 -0.32 9.39
N MET A 36 -3.37 -0.04 8.87
CA MET A 36 -3.65 -0.09 7.44
C MET A 36 -2.84 0.95 6.67
N LEU A 37 -2.86 2.22 7.10
CA LEU A 37 -2.06 3.27 6.44
C LEU A 37 -0.57 2.91 6.43
N LYS A 38 -0.04 2.45 7.56
CA LYS A 38 1.36 1.99 7.65
C LYS A 38 1.63 0.81 6.71
N HIS A 39 0.72 -0.15 6.63
CA HIS A 39 0.87 -1.30 5.75
C HIS A 39 0.95 -0.90 4.27
N CYS A 40 0.06 0.00 3.82
CA CYS A 40 0.10 0.53 2.46
C CYS A 40 1.41 1.28 2.16
N SER A 41 1.88 2.11 3.09
CA SER A 41 3.15 2.84 2.92
C SER A 41 4.36 1.90 2.84
N LEU A 42 4.42 0.86 3.69
CA LEU A 42 5.50 -0.13 3.63
C LEU A 42 5.49 -0.92 2.31
N TRP A 43 4.31 -1.23 1.79
CA TRP A 43 4.19 -1.88 0.50
C TRP A 43 4.68 -0.96 -0.64
N GLU A 44 4.36 0.33 -0.59
CA GLU A 44 4.86 1.31 -1.56
C GLU A 44 6.38 1.45 -1.49
N GLU A 45 6.97 1.50 -0.29
CA GLU A 45 8.43 1.52 -0.11
C GLU A 45 9.11 0.27 -0.65
N MET A 46 8.47 -0.89 -0.50
CA MET A 46 8.93 -2.16 -1.08
C MET A 46 8.92 -2.10 -2.62
N VAL A 47 7.81 -1.64 -3.22
CA VAL A 47 7.64 -1.55 -4.67
C VAL A 47 8.59 -0.54 -5.29
N LEU A 48 8.87 0.56 -4.59
CA LEU A 48 9.85 1.57 -4.99
C LEU A 48 11.30 1.14 -4.74
N GLY A 49 11.54 -0.04 -4.16
CA GLY A 49 12.87 -0.56 -3.86
C GLY A 49 13.60 0.19 -2.75
N ARG A 50 12.92 1.11 -2.04
CA ARG A 50 13.48 1.88 -0.91
C ARG A 50 13.75 0.97 0.29
N GLN A 51 12.92 -0.06 0.46
CA GLN A 51 13.11 -1.07 1.49
C GLN A 51 13.23 -2.46 0.87
N GLN A 52 14.38 -3.10 1.10
CA GLN A 52 14.68 -4.43 0.60
C GLN A 52 14.26 -5.47 1.64
N TYR A 53 13.30 -6.33 1.27
CA TYR A 53 12.88 -7.43 2.12
C TYR A 53 13.54 -8.73 1.65
N LYS A 54 13.98 -9.57 2.59
CA LYS A 54 14.48 -10.90 2.24
C LYS A 54 13.36 -11.71 1.59
N GLN A 55 13.48 -11.97 0.30
CA GLN A 55 12.62 -12.94 -0.37
C GLN A 55 12.89 -14.34 0.17
N SER A 56 11.83 -15.10 0.42
CA SER A 56 11.93 -16.52 0.71
C SER A 56 12.44 -17.29 -0.52
N PHE A 57 13.04 -18.46 -0.31
CA PHE A 57 13.59 -19.29 -1.39
C PHE A 57 12.59 -19.58 -2.52
N ILE A 58 11.31 -19.76 -2.19
CA ILE A 58 10.22 -19.95 -3.17
C ILE A 58 10.01 -18.68 -4.01
N GLY A 59 10.06 -17.51 -3.37
CA GLY A 59 9.99 -16.22 -4.07
C GLY A 59 11.16 -16.03 -5.04
N LYS A 60 12.35 -16.56 -4.73
CA LYS A 60 13.51 -16.48 -5.64
C LYS A 60 13.35 -17.32 -6.92
N TYR A 61 12.58 -18.41 -6.88
CA TYR A 61 12.34 -19.27 -8.04
C TYR A 61 11.07 -18.90 -8.84
N LEU A 62 10.07 -18.32 -8.19
CA LEU A 62 8.78 -17.98 -8.82
C LEU A 62 8.60 -16.49 -9.14
N ALA A 63 9.29 -15.58 -8.45
CA ALA A 63 9.17 -14.16 -8.72
C ALA A 63 10.08 -13.77 -9.89
N VAL A 64 9.48 -13.13 -10.89
CA VAL A 64 10.18 -12.37 -11.94
C VAL A 64 11.06 -11.33 -11.23
N PRO A 65 12.36 -11.22 -11.59
CA PRO A 65 13.28 -10.29 -10.94
C PRO A 65 12.80 -8.84 -11.15
N PRO A 66 13.20 -7.90 -10.26
CA PRO A 66 13.02 -6.48 -10.50
C PRO A 66 13.73 -6.01 -11.77
#